data_AF-X1NGA2-F1
#
_entry.id   AF-X1NGA2-F1
#
_cell.length_a   1.000
_cell.length_b   1.000
_cell.length_c   1.000
_cell.angle_alpha   90.00
_cell.angle_beta   90.00
_cell.angle_gamma   90.00
#
_symmetry.space_group_name_H-M   'P 1'
#
loop_
_entity.id
_entity.type
_entity.pdbx_description
1 polymer ?
#
loop_
_entity_poly.entity_id
_entity_poly.type
_entity_poly.pdbx_seq_one_letter_code
_entity_poly.pdbx_strand_id
1 'polypeptide(L)' 'MNDKINNNIILQFINISKSFPGVQALKDVSIDIRKGEGHAIC' A
#
# COMPACT_ATOMS: atom_id res chain seq x y z
N MET A 1 11.17 -13.51 -16.64
CA MET A 1 11.97 -12.35 -16.17
C MET A 1 11.23 -11.52 -15.11
N ASN A 2 10.23 -12.04 -14.38
CA ASN A 2 9.37 -11.21 -13.49
C ASN A 2 9.34 -11.64 -12.01
N ASP A 3 9.94 -12.78 -11.65
CA ASP A 3 9.82 -13.31 -10.27
C ASP A 3 10.74 -12.61 -9.24
N LYS A 4 11.72 -11.82 -9.69
CA LYS A 4 12.66 -11.14 -8.77
C LYS A 4 12.08 -9.89 -8.10
N ILE A 5 11.04 -9.26 -8.65
CA ILE A 5 10.44 -8.05 -8.05
C ILE A 5 9.43 -8.42 -6.96
N ASN A 6 8.70 -9.54 -7.11
CA ASN A 6 7.66 -9.96 -6.17
C ASN A 6 8.20 -10.59 -4.88
N ASN A 7 9.40 -11.17 -4.89
CA ASN A 7 9.94 -11.86 -3.70
C ASN A 7 10.21 -10.95 -2.49
N ASN A 8 10.23 -9.63 -2.69
CA ASN A 8 10.50 -8.69 -1.60
C ASN A 8 9.25 -7.97 -1.11
N ILE A 9 8.13 -8.01 -1.83
CA ILE A 9 6.89 -7.37 -1.41
C ILE A 9 6.18 -8.30 -0.42
N ILE A 10 5.92 -7.81 0.78
CA ILE A 10 5.29 -8.58 1.86
C ILE A 10 3.81 -8.20 2.06
N LEU A 11 3.40 -7.02 1.60
CA LEU A 11 2.00 -6.57 1.61
C LEU A 11 1.77 -5.57 0.49
N GLN A 12 0.64 -5.69 -0.20
CA GLN A 12 0.20 -4.72 -1.21
C GLN A 12 -1.16 -4.15 -0.83
N PHE A 13 -1.25 -2.82 -0.84
CA PHE A 13 -2.51 -2.10 -0.85
C PHE A 13 -2.78 -1.71 -2.30
N ILE A 14 -3.92 -2.13 -2.83
CA ILE A 14 -4.29 -1.91 -4.23
C ILE A 14 -5.60 -1.13 -4.25
N ASN A 15 -5.56 0.09 -4.79
CA ASN A 15 -6.71 0.97 -4.99
C ASN A 15 -7.59 1.15 -3.74
N ILE A 16 -6.96 1.22 -2.56
CA ILE A 16 -7.68 1.29 -1.29
C ILE A 16 -8.31 2.67 -1.12
N SER A 17 -9.61 2.67 -0.85
CA SER A 17 -10.37 3.84 -0.44
C SER A 17 -11.00 3.59 0.92
N LYS A 18 -10.93 4.58 1.81
CA LYS A 18 -11.50 4.52 3.16
C LYS A 18 -12.30 5.79 3.43
N SER A 19 -13.50 5.61 3.97
CA SER A 19 -14.43 6.70 4.22
C SER A 19 -15.04 6.56 5.61
N PHE A 20 -15.33 7.70 6.23
CA PHE A 20 -16.16 7.84 7.43
C PHE A 20 -17.36 8.74 7.07
N PRO A 21 -18.43 8.80 7.88
CA PRO A 21 -19.54 9.70 7.60
C PRO A 21 -19.07 11.14 7.34
N GLY A 22 -19.28 11.64 6.13
CA GLY A 22 -18.89 13.00 5.72
C GLY A 22 -17.40 13.21 5.40
N VAL A 23 -16.53 12.20 5.50
CA VAL A 23 -15.08 12.34 5.28
C VAL A 23 -14.55 11.21 4.41
N GLN A 24 -13.87 11.55 3.31
CA GLN A 24 -13.06 10.61 2.55
C GLN A 24 -11.63 10.60 3.12
N ALA A 25 -11.30 9.58 3.91
CA ALA A 25 -10.01 9.48 4.59
C ALA A 25 -8.88 9.03 3.66
N LEU A 26 -9.14 8.06 2.79
CA LEU A 26 -8.19 7.58 1.77
C LEU A 26 -8.92 7.46 0.45
N LYS A 27 -8.34 7.91 -0.66
CA LYS A 27 -8.95 7.83 -2.00
C LYS A 27 -7.95 7.22 -2.98
N ASP A 28 -8.28 6.02 -3.47
CA ASP A 28 -7.52 5.31 -4.49
C ASP A 28 -6.01 5.17 -4.20
N VAL A 29 -5.68 4.78 -2.97
CA VAL A 29 -4.30 4.67 -2.51
C VAL A 29 -3.74 3.28 -2.83
N SER A 30 -2.59 3.24 -3.51
CA SER A 30 -1.82 2.02 -3.75
C SER A 30 -0.40 2.16 -3.20
N ILE A 31 0.03 1.19 -2.40
CA ILE A 31 1.37 1.15 -1.81
C ILE A 31 1.83 -0.29 -1.59
N ASP A 32 3.08 -0.56 -1.92
CA ASP A 32 3.77 -1.82 -1.61
C ASP A 32 4.57 -1.66 -0.31
N ILE A 33 4.45 -2.63 0.59
CA ILE A 33 5.35 -2.79 1.73
C ILE A 33 6.38 -3.85 1.36
N ARG A 34 7.66 -3.50 1.46
CA ARG A 34 8.77 -4.40 1.11
C ARG A 34 9.55 -4.83 2.34
N LYS A 35 10.07 -6.06 2.30
CA LYS A 35 10.84 -6.65 3.39
C LYS A 35 12.07 -5.79 3.71
N GLY A 36 12.19 -5.39 4.97
CA GLY A 36 13.33 -4.62 5.47
C GLY A 36 13.16 -3.10 5.35
N GLU A 37 12.03 -2.61 4.82
CA GLU A 37 11.70 -1.18 4.77
C GLU A 37 10.86 -0.76 5.98
N GLY A 38 11.10 0.46 6.46
CA GLY A 38 10.23 1.15 7.40
C GLY A 38 9.54 2.31 6.69
N HIS A 39 8.21 2.29 6.63
CA HIS A 39 7.41 3.36 6.01
C HIS A 39 6.80 4.24 7.11
N ALA A 40 7.16 5.52 7.13
CA ALA A 40 6.50 6.51 7.96
C ALA A 40 5.44 7.24 7.12
N ILE A 41 4.21 7.28 7.61
CA ILE A 41 3.08 7.98 6.98
C ILE A 41 2.61 9.05 7.96
N CYS A 42 2.41 10.28 7.47
CA CYS A 42 1.93 11.43 8.24
C CYS A 42 0.57 11.92 7.72
#